data_AF-A0A7R9QY19-F1
#
_entry.id   AF-A0A7R9QY19-F1
#
_cell.length_a   1.000
_cell.length_b   1.000
_cell.length_c   1.000
_cell.angle_alpha   90.00
_cell.angle_beta   90.00
_cell.angle_gamma   90.00
#
_symmetry.space_group_name_H-M   'P 1'
#
loop_
_entity.id
_entity.type
_entity.pdbx_description
1 polymer ?
#
loop_
_entity_poly.entity_id
_entity_poly.type
_entity_poly.pdbx_seq_one_letter_code
_entity_poly.pdbx_strand_id
1 'polypeptide(L)'
;MRKKVRTLAMIELSTVLDMYGLEFEKTKSKKSKKRIKKNSENVLFGVPLEQIYGTDLRRDSGSTLPSILKILFNYIRMNGLHEEGIFRINGSQNRVLVLKQELERLFHLYYTNGYKE
;
A
#
# COMPACT_ATOMS: atom_id res chain seq x y z
N MET A 1 -7.62 24.07 14.09
CA MET A 1 -6.35 23.78 13.34
C MET A 1 -6.56 23.10 11.98
N ARG A 2 -7.22 21.94 11.88
CA ARG A 2 -7.31 21.15 10.61
C ARG A 2 -7.84 21.92 9.38
N LYS A 3 -8.80 22.83 9.56
CA LYS A 3 -9.35 23.66 8.46
C LYS A 3 -8.30 24.61 7.86
N LYS A 4 -7.44 25.20 8.69
CA LYS A 4 -6.38 26.13 8.24
C LYS A 4 -5.29 25.39 7.45
N VAL A 5 -4.89 24.21 7.92
CA VAL A 5 -3.92 23.33 7.23
C VAL A 5 -4.45 22.92 5.85
N ARG A 6 -5.73 22.54 5.76
CA ARG A 6 -6.36 22.21 4.48
C ARG A 6 -6.37 23.39 3.51
N THR A 7 -6.73 24.59 3.98
CA THR A 7 -6.75 25.78 3.11
C THR A 7 -5.36 26.12 2.58
N LEU A 8 -4.34 26.09 3.44
CA LEU A 8 -2.95 26.34 3.04
C LEU A 8 -2.46 25.31 2.00
N ALA A 9 -2.70 24.02 2.24
CA ALA A 9 -2.34 22.96 1.29
C ALA A 9 -3.06 23.10 -0.06
N MET A 10 -4.32 23.56 -0.06
CA MET A 10 -5.08 23.81 -1.30
C MET A 10 -4.51 25.00 -2.08
N ILE A 11 -4.07 26.06 -1.40
CA ILE A 11 -3.43 27.21 -2.04
C ILE A 11 -2.11 26.77 -2.68
N GLU A 12 -1.26 26.10 -1.91
CA GLU A 12 0.04 25.62 -2.40
C GLU A 12 -0.12 24.69 -3.61
N LEU A 13 -1.04 23.72 -3.52
CA LEU A 13 -1.33 22.82 -4.63
C LEU A 13 -1.81 23.57 -5.89
N SER A 14 -2.71 24.55 -5.74
CA SER A 14 -3.16 25.37 -6.87
C SER A 14 -1.99 26.10 -7.52
N THR A 15 -1.15 26.76 -6.72
CA THR A 15 0.00 27.50 -7.24
C THR A 15 0.98 26.62 -7.99
N VAL A 16 1.24 25.40 -7.48
CA VAL A 16 2.10 24.43 -8.16
C VAL A 16 1.49 23.98 -9.47
N LEU A 17 0.20 23.66 -9.49
CA LEU A 17 -0.49 23.22 -10.72
C LEU A 17 -0.52 24.32 -11.77
N ASP A 18 -0.77 25.56 -11.37
CA ASP A 18 -0.75 26.74 -12.25
C ASP A 18 0.64 26.95 -12.88
N MET A 19 1.73 26.77 -12.11
CA MET A 19 3.10 26.85 -12.63
C MET A 19 3.40 25.81 -13.72
N TYR A 20 2.79 24.63 -13.65
CA TYR A 20 2.96 23.56 -14.64
C TYR A 20 1.83 23.51 -15.69
N GLY A 21 0.91 24.48 -15.69
CA GLY A 21 -0.22 24.52 -16.64
C GLY A 21 -1.21 23.35 -16.48
N LEU A 22 -1.30 22.77 -15.29
CA LEU A 22 -2.19 21.65 -14.99
C LEU A 22 -3.50 22.16 -14.40
N GLU A 23 -4.63 21.74 -14.96
CA GLU A 23 -5.93 22.09 -14.39
C GLU A 23 -6.27 21.21 -13.17
N PHE A 24 -6.65 21.86 -12.06
CA PHE A 24 -7.15 21.16 -10.88
C PHE A 24 -8.63 20.80 -11.06
N GLU A 25 -8.91 19.65 -11.66
CA GLU A 25 -10.24 19.08 -11.54
C GLU A 25 -10.47 18.69 -10.07
N LYS A 26 -11.35 19.43 -9.37
CA LYS A 26 -11.96 18.98 -8.11
C LYS A 26 -12.75 17.72 -8.42
N THR A 27 -12.07 16.59 -8.49
CA THR A 27 -12.71 15.28 -8.52
C THR A 27 -13.51 15.23 -7.23
N LYS A 28 -14.83 15.49 -7.33
CA LYS A 28 -15.78 15.14 -6.27
C LYS A 28 -15.40 13.71 -5.96
N SER A 29 -14.81 13.46 -4.79
CA SER A 29 -14.36 12.13 -4.39
C SER A 29 -15.54 11.21 -4.67
N LYS A 30 -15.52 10.50 -5.81
CA LYS A 30 -16.65 9.72 -6.29
C LYS A 30 -16.62 8.52 -5.40
N LYS A 31 -17.12 8.67 -4.16
CA LYS A 31 -17.06 7.72 -3.05
C LYS A 31 -16.12 6.57 -3.42
N SER A 32 -14.81 6.71 -3.18
CA SER A 32 -13.84 5.62 -3.41
C SER A 32 -14.13 4.37 -2.56
N LYS A 33 -15.30 4.35 -1.90
CA LYS A 33 -16.09 3.18 -1.47
C LYS A 33 -16.68 2.36 -2.63
N LYS A 34 -16.55 2.74 -3.90
CA LYS A 34 -16.91 1.86 -5.03
C LYS A 34 -15.76 0.87 -5.29
N ARG A 35 -15.89 -0.30 -4.67
CA ARG A 35 -15.34 -1.59 -5.11
C ARG A 35 -13.86 -1.88 -4.85
N ILE A 36 -13.33 -1.56 -3.67
CA ILE A 36 -12.63 -2.65 -3.00
C ILE A 36 -13.74 -3.40 -2.27
N LYS A 37 -14.22 -4.48 -2.89
CA LYS A 37 -15.10 -5.44 -2.22
C LYS A 37 -14.28 -5.88 -1.01
N LYS A 38 -14.57 -5.30 0.16
CA LYS A 38 -13.92 -5.62 1.41
C LYS A 38 -14.36 -7.06 1.68
N ASN A 39 -13.62 -8.02 1.14
CA ASN A 39 -13.73 -9.38 1.65
C ASN A 39 -13.21 -9.21 3.08
N SER A 40 -14.07 -9.41 4.07
CA SER A 40 -13.74 -9.19 5.49
C SER A 40 -12.54 -10.03 5.95
N GLU A 41 -12.13 -10.99 5.13
CA GLU A 41 -11.01 -11.91 5.32
C GLU A 41 -9.67 -11.39 4.79
N ASN A 42 -9.66 -10.37 3.91
CA ASN A 42 -8.41 -9.85 3.37
C ASN A 42 -7.69 -9.00 4.42
N VAL A 43 -6.43 -9.33 4.67
CA VAL A 43 -5.55 -8.64 5.62
C VAL A 43 -4.41 -7.90 4.93
N LEU A 44 -4.09 -8.25 3.68
CA LEU A 44 -2.93 -7.73 2.96
C LEU A 44 -3.31 -6.94 1.69
N PHE A 45 -4.07 -7.53 0.76
CA PHE A 45 -4.37 -6.91 -0.53
C PHE A 45 -5.73 -6.21 -0.54
N GLY A 46 -5.75 -4.95 -0.98
CA GLY A 46 -6.95 -4.12 -0.97
C GLY A 46 -7.28 -3.53 0.41
N VAL A 47 -6.40 -3.73 1.39
CA VAL A 47 -6.52 -3.12 2.72
C VAL A 47 -5.85 -1.74 2.70
N PRO A 48 -6.40 -0.72 3.38
CA PRO A 48 -5.74 0.58 3.50
C PRO A 48 -4.34 0.46 4.10
N LEU A 49 -3.39 1.20 3.54
CA LEU A 49 -1.99 1.14 3.94
C LEU A 49 -1.81 1.49 5.43
N GLU A 50 -2.61 2.43 5.93
CA GLU A 50 -2.63 2.86 7.33
C GLU A 50 -2.98 1.71 8.28
N GLN A 51 -3.84 0.78 7.85
CA GLN A 51 -4.22 -0.39 8.65
C GLN A 51 -3.07 -1.40 8.73
N ILE A 52 -2.40 -1.67 7.60
CA ILE A 52 -1.25 -2.58 7.54
C ILE A 52 -0.10 -2.01 8.35
N TYR A 53 0.27 -0.76 8.08
CA TYR A 53 1.35 -0.07 8.78
C TYR A 53 1.09 0.07 10.28
N GLY A 54 -0.13 0.44 10.68
CA GLY A 54 -0.49 0.54 12.09
C GLY A 54 -0.38 -0.82 12.82
N THR A 55 -0.63 -1.93 12.12
CA THR A 55 -0.46 -3.27 12.69
C THR A 55 1.01 -3.65 12.82
N ASP A 56 1.81 -3.34 11.79
CA ASP A 56 3.26 -3.56 11.83
C ASP A 56 3.93 -2.71 12.93
N LEU A 57 3.54 -1.45 13.09
CA LEU A 57 4.10 -0.54 14.10
C LEU A 57 3.78 -0.98 15.54
N ARG A 58 2.61 -1.60 15.76
CA ARG A 58 2.26 -2.19 17.07
C ARG A 58 3.16 -3.38 17.42
N ARG A 59 3.62 -4.11 16.42
CA ARG A 59 4.48 -5.30 16.60
C ARG A 59 5.96 -4.93 16.66
N ASP A 60 6.38 -3.94 15.89
CA ASP A 60 7.73 -3.40 15.84
C ASP A 60 7.64 -1.87 15.78
N SER A 61 7.89 -1.21 16.93
CA SER A 61 7.83 0.25 17.06
C SER A 61 8.90 0.97 16.22
N GLY A 62 9.91 0.25 15.72
CA GLY A 62 10.91 0.77 14.78
C GLY A 62 10.53 0.62 13.31
N SER A 63 9.34 0.08 13.02
CA SER A 63 8.95 -0.19 11.64
C SER A 63 8.63 1.09 10.87
N THR A 64 9.43 1.39 9.84
CA THR A 64 9.24 2.51 8.91
C THR A 64 8.46 2.14 7.65
N LEU A 65 8.22 0.85 7.43
CA LEU A 65 7.64 0.31 6.21
C LEU A 65 6.83 -0.96 6.51
N PRO A 66 5.68 -1.19 5.84
CA PRO A 66 4.96 -2.43 5.96
C PRO A 66 5.82 -3.68 5.73
N SER A 67 5.62 -4.71 6.55
CA SER A 67 6.45 -5.92 6.57
C SER A 67 6.53 -6.62 5.21
N ILE A 68 5.42 -6.62 4.46
CA ILE A 68 5.36 -7.19 3.11
C ILE A 68 6.34 -6.54 2.14
N LEU A 69 6.48 -5.21 2.19
CA LEU A 69 7.36 -4.48 1.30
C LEU A 69 8.83 -4.72 1.67
N LYS A 70 9.14 -4.81 2.97
CA LYS A 70 10.50 -5.19 3.43
C LYS A 70 10.90 -6.55 2.87
N ILE A 71 10.01 -7.55 2.94
CA ILE A 71 10.27 -8.91 2.44
C ILE A 71 10.47 -8.89 0.92
N LEU A 72 9.58 -8.24 0.18
CA LEU A 72 9.68 -8.11 -1.28
C LEU A 72 11.01 -7.46 -1.69
N PHE A 73 11.35 -6.30 -1.10
CA PHE A 73 12.57 -5.59 -1.44
C PHE A 73 13.83 -6.39 -1.10
N ASN A 74 13.84 -7.11 0.03
CA ASN A 74 14.96 -8.00 0.35
C ASN A 74 15.11 -9.13 -0.67
N TYR A 75 13.99 -9.74 -1.10
CA TYR A 75 14.04 -10.78 -2.13
C TYR A 75 14.59 -10.25 -3.46
N ILE A 76 14.09 -9.09 -3.90
CA ILE A 76 14.58 -8.42 -5.12
C ILE A 76 16.06 -8.06 -4.97
N ARG A 77 16.47 -7.57 -3.80
CA ARG A 77 17.87 -7.23 -3.52
C ARG A 77 18.80 -8.42 -3.68
N MET A 78 18.39 -9.60 -3.22
CA MET A 78 19.21 -10.80 -3.25
C MET A 78 19.16 -11.54 -4.59
N ASN A 79 18.03 -11.51 -5.30
CA ASN A 79 17.79 -12.38 -6.45
C ASN A 79 17.48 -11.65 -7.77
N GLY A 80 17.13 -10.36 -7.71
CA GLY A 80 16.56 -9.64 -8.86
C GLY A 80 17.43 -8.53 -9.46
N LEU A 81 18.54 -8.15 -8.82
CA LEU A 81 19.36 -7.01 -9.27
C LEU A 81 19.97 -7.18 -10.66
N HIS A 82 20.21 -8.42 -11.08
CA HIS A 82 20.86 -8.75 -12.34
C HIS A 82 19.89 -9.40 -13.35
N GLU A 83 18.60 -9.47 -13.02
CA GLU A 83 17.58 -10.06 -13.89
C GLU A 83 17.17 -9.07 -14.99
N GLU A 84 17.37 -9.45 -16.24
CA GLU A 84 16.96 -8.63 -17.38
C GLU A 84 15.43 -8.54 -17.46
N GLY A 85 14.93 -7.31 -17.59
CA GLY A 85 13.49 -7.08 -17.68
C GLY A 85 12.72 -7.30 -16.38
N ILE A 86 13.41 -7.28 -15.22
CA ILE A 86 12.75 -7.23 -13.91
C ILE A 86 11.69 -6.11 -13.87
N PHE A 87 10.51 -6.43 -13.34
CA PHE A 87 9.30 -5.60 -13.33
C PHE A 87 8.71 -5.22 -14.70
N ARG A 88 9.43 -5.38 -15.81
CA ARG A 88 8.91 -5.14 -17.17
C ARG A 88 8.14 -6.34 -17.70
N ILE A 89 8.67 -7.55 -17.49
CA ILE A 89 8.08 -8.78 -18.02
C ILE A 89 6.99 -9.26 -17.06
N ASN A 90 5.80 -9.50 -17.59
CA ASN A 90 4.68 -10.03 -16.81
C ASN A 90 4.95 -11.46 -16.35
N GLY A 91 4.65 -11.74 -15.08
CA GLY A 91 4.64 -13.10 -14.55
C GLY A 91 3.39 -13.91 -14.98
N SER A 92 3.43 -15.22 -14.76
CA SER A 92 2.26 -16.09 -14.96
C SER A 92 1.09 -15.67 -14.06
N GLN A 93 -0.05 -15.32 -14.66
CA GLN A 93 -1.25 -14.88 -13.94
C GLN A 93 -1.73 -15.93 -12.92
N ASN A 94 -1.68 -17.21 -13.27
CA ASN A 94 -2.07 -18.30 -12.37
C ASN A 94 -1.15 -18.38 -11.15
N ARG A 95 0.18 -18.28 -11.34
CA ARG A 95 1.15 -18.28 -10.24
C ARG A 95 0.94 -17.08 -9.32
N VAL A 96 0.68 -15.90 -9.89
CA VAL A 96 0.40 -14.68 -9.12
C VAL A 96 -0.88 -14.82 -8.29
N LEU A 97 -1.93 -15.43 -8.84
CA LEU A 97 -3.18 -15.65 -8.11
C LEU A 97 -3.00 -16.58 -6.90
N VAL A 98 -2.27 -17.68 -7.09
CA VAL A 98 -1.96 -18.63 -6.01
C VAL A 98 -1.10 -17.97 -4.94
N LEU A 99 -0.03 -17.26 -5.33
CA LEU A 99 0.84 -16.55 -4.39
C LEU A 99 0.09 -15.48 -3.60
N LYS A 100 -0.84 -14.77 -4.24
CA LYS A 100 -1.68 -13.78 -3.56
C LYS A 100 -2.48 -14.41 -2.42
N GLN A 101 -3.13 -15.55 -2.67
CA GLN A 101 -3.91 -16.27 -1.66
C GLN A 101 -3.03 -16.78 -0.52
N GLU A 102 -1.86 -17.32 -0.84
CA GLU A 102 -0.92 -17.82 0.18
C GLU A 102 -0.37 -16.68 1.05
N LEU A 103 -0.05 -15.53 0.45
CA LEU A 103 0.40 -14.36 1.19
C LEU A 103 -0.70 -13.82 2.12
N GLU A 104 -1.96 -13.76 1.71
CA GLU A 104 -3.07 -13.40 2.60
C GLU A 104 -3.12 -14.33 3.82
N ARG A 105 -3.03 -15.64 3.60
CA ARG A 105 -3.04 -16.65 4.67
C ARG A 105 -1.86 -16.48 5.63
N LEU A 106 -0.65 -16.34 5.09
CA LEU A 106 0.58 -16.16 5.87
C LEU A 106 0.55 -14.88 6.69
N PHE A 107 0.10 -13.77 6.10
CA PHE A 107 0.00 -12.49 6.81
C PHE A 107 -1.12 -12.49 7.84
N HIS A 108 -2.22 -13.19 7.58
CA HIS A 108 -3.28 -13.37 8.57
C HIS A 108 -2.73 -14.09 9.81
N LEU A 109 -1.95 -15.16 9.61
CA LEU A 109 -1.28 -15.87 10.71
C LEU A 109 -0.21 -15.00 11.40
N TYR A 110 0.60 -14.28 10.63
CA TYR A 110 1.63 -13.38 11.15
C TYR A 110 1.06 -12.29 12.06
N TYR A 111 -0.06 -11.69 11.65
CA TYR A 111 -0.73 -10.66 12.44
C TYR A 111 -1.47 -11.22 13.65
N THR A 112 -2.03 -12.43 13.57
CA THR A 112 -2.78 -13.04 14.69
C THR A 112 -1.87 -13.67 15.74
N ASN A 113 -0.74 -14.27 15.34
CA ASN A 113 0.22 -14.88 16.28
C ASN A 113 0.99 -13.86 17.13
N GLY A 114 0.96 -12.57 16.81
CA GLY A 114 1.58 -11.51 17.60
C GLY A 114 0.77 -11.07 18.83
N TYR A 115 -0.43 -11.61 19.07
CA TYR A 115 -1.31 -11.25 20.20
C TYR A 115 -1.45 -12.37 21.24
N LYS A 116 -0.63 -13.42 21.17
CA LYS A 116 -0.56 -14.46 22.20
C LYS A 116 0.65 -14.18 23.12
N GLU A 117 0.51 -13.18 23.97
CA GLU A 117 1.25 -13.04 25.24
C GLU A 117 0.26 -12.69 26.34
#